data_AF-K1ZI99-F1
#
_entry.id   AF-K1ZI99-F1
#
_cell.length_a   1.000
_cell.length_b   1.000
_cell.length_c   1.000
_cell.angle_alpha   90.00
_cell.angle_beta   90.00
_cell.angle_gamma   90.00
#
_symmetry.space_group_name_H-M   'P 1'
#
loop_
_entity.id
_entity.type
_entity.pdbx_description
1 polymer ?
#
loop_
_entity_poly.entity_id
_entity_poly.type
_entity_poly.pdbx_seq_one_letter_code
_entity_poly.pdbx_strand_id
1 'polypeptide(L)'
;MYPQIEILGITIYTFGLALSISFILFFFMLYKLSEKFGINANFFLGNVLWFFLSMFVFSRLFYIIAEWRDFQFLWSQGVLKFLLMSDYNFSLMGGVFGFMVVLLFQLKRFMISSRKYIDAIVLAFLFASIIGF
;
A
#
# COMPACT_ATOMS: atom_id res chain seq x y z
N MET A 1 6.80 -22.36 -0.66
CA MET A 1 7.13 -22.15 0.76
C MET A 1 7.69 -20.74 0.89
N TYR A 2 7.06 -19.88 1.69
CA TYR A 2 7.62 -18.54 1.93
C TYR A 2 8.88 -18.67 2.78
N PRO A 3 9.97 -17.95 2.49
CA PRO A 3 11.16 -18.03 3.32
C PRO A 3 10.84 -17.44 4.70
N GLN A 4 11.12 -18.20 5.76
CA GLN A 4 10.85 -17.82 7.15
C GLN A 4 12.17 -17.76 7.91
N ILE A 5 12.29 -16.79 8.80
CA ILE A 5 13.40 -16.67 9.74
C ILE A 5 12.80 -16.75 11.14
N GLU A 6 13.24 -17.72 11.92
CA GLU A 6 12.86 -17.82 13.33
C GLU A 6 13.89 -17.06 14.16
N ILE A 7 13.42 -16.04 14.89
CA ILE A 7 14.24 -15.28 15.84
C ILE A 7 13.56 -15.38 17.20
N LEU A 8 14.25 -15.96 18.18
CA LEU A 8 13.79 -16.04 19.57
C LEU A 8 12.36 -16.63 19.73
N GLY A 9 11.99 -17.60 18.90
CA GLY A 9 10.67 -18.25 18.91
C GLY A 9 9.57 -17.48 18.16
N ILE A 10 9.89 -16.38 17.46
CA ILE A 10 8.97 -15.66 16.59
C ILE A 10 9.31 -15.96 15.13
N THR A 11 8.35 -16.50 14.39
CA THR A 11 8.49 -16.75 12.94
C THR A 11 8.25 -15.45 12.17
N ILE A 12 9.31 -14.92 11.56
CA ILE A 12 9.23 -13.73 10.70
C ILE A 12 9.25 -14.17 9.24
N TYR A 13 8.22 -13.76 8.50
CA TYR A 13 8.14 -13.99 7.07
C TYR A 13 9.01 -12.96 6.34
N THR A 14 10.03 -13.44 5.61
CA THR A 14 10.95 -12.59 4.83
C THR A 14 10.23 -11.72 3.80
N PHE A 15 9.12 -12.21 3.24
CA PHE A 15 8.27 -11.44 2.36
C PHE A 15 7.69 -10.18 3.05
N GLY A 16 7.21 -10.31 4.29
CA GLY A 16 6.70 -9.18 5.07
C GLY A 16 7.80 -8.16 5.41
N LEU A 17 9.02 -8.65 5.67
CA LEU A 17 10.19 -7.78 5.84
C LEU A 17 10.53 -7.02 4.56
N ALA A 18 10.58 -7.70 3.41
CA ALA A 18 10.86 -7.09 2.12
C ALA A 18 9.81 -6.02 1.77
N LEU A 19 8.53 -6.30 2.02
CA LEU A 19 7.44 -5.35 1.82
C LEU A 19 7.57 -4.12 2.73
N SER A 20 7.95 -4.32 3.98
CA SER A 20 8.19 -3.22 4.93
C SER A 20 9.36 -2.34 4.50
N ILE A 21 10.45 -2.94 4.03
CA ILE A 21 11.62 -2.21 3.49
C ILE A 21 11.22 -1.44 2.23
N SER A 22 10.48 -2.07 1.32
CA SER A 22 9.98 -1.43 0.09
C SER A 22 9.10 -0.22 0.42
N PHE A 23 8.21 -0.32 1.41
CA PHE A 23 7.39 0.80 1.87
C PHE A 23 8.23 1.98 2.40
N ILE A 24 9.26 1.71 3.21
CA ILE A 24 10.17 2.75 3.71
C ILE A 24 10.91 3.41 2.55
N LEU A 25 11.44 2.62 1.60
CA LEU A 25 12.16 3.13 0.44
C LEU A 25 11.28 3.95 -0.50
N PHE A 26 10.01 3.58 -0.64
CA PHE A 26 9.03 4.35 -1.40
C PHE A 26 8.88 5.77 -0.84
N PHE A 27 8.65 5.91 0.47
CA PHE A 27 8.52 7.24 1.10
C PHE A 27 9.85 8.01 1.13
N PHE A 28 10.97 7.32 1.30
CA PHE A 28 12.29 7.93 1.19
C PHE A 28 12.55 8.52 -0.21
N MET A 29 12.21 7.77 -1.26
CA MET A 29 12.36 8.25 -2.64
C MET A 29 11.36 9.35 -2.97
N LEU A 30 10.13 9.25 -2.48
CA LEU A 30 9.14 10.32 -2.58
C LEU A 30 9.64 11.63 -1.96
N TYR A 31 10.28 11.56 -0.80
CA TYR A 31 10.87 12.73 -0.15
C TYR A 31 11.93 13.38 -1.05
N LYS A 32 12.88 12.58 -1.57
CA LYS A 32 13.93 13.08 -2.48
C LYS A 32 13.38 13.65 -3.78
N LEU A 33 12.39 13.00 -4.39
CA LEU A 33 11.74 13.49 -5.61
C LEU A 33 10.91 14.73 -5.35
N SER A 34 10.37 14.86 -4.13
CA SER A 34 9.60 16.04 -3.74
C SER A 34 10.47 17.29 -3.73
N GLU A 35 11.66 17.20 -3.14
CA GLU A 35 12.66 18.28 -3.18
C GLU A 35 13.09 18.60 -4.62
N LYS A 36 13.33 17.58 -5.45
CA LYS A 36 13.76 17.76 -6.84
C LYS A 36 12.70 18.42 -7.74
N PHE A 37 11.43 18.08 -7.56
CA PHE A 37 10.33 18.61 -8.38
C PHE A 37 9.69 19.88 -7.81
N GLY A 38 10.13 20.33 -6.63
CA GLY A 38 9.59 21.48 -5.93
C GLY A 38 8.15 21.27 -5.46
N ILE A 39 7.81 20.05 -5.03
CA ILE A 39 6.51 19.72 -4.44
C ILE A 39 6.63 19.55 -2.93
N ASN A 40 5.54 19.79 -2.21
CA ASN A 40 5.55 19.75 -0.75
C ASN A 40 5.66 18.30 -0.23
N ALA A 41 6.83 17.91 0.28
CA ALA A 41 7.07 16.56 0.84
C ALA A 41 6.16 16.25 2.06
N ASN A 42 5.80 17.27 2.85
CA ASN A 42 4.92 17.11 4.01
C ASN A 42 3.50 16.68 3.62
N PHE A 43 3.09 16.90 2.36
CA PHE A 43 1.84 16.37 1.85
C PHE A 43 1.79 14.85 1.95
N PHE A 44 2.88 14.15 1.63
CA PHE A 44 2.91 12.69 1.68
C PHE A 44 3.05 12.17 3.10
N LEU A 45 3.98 12.73 3.88
CA LEU A 45 4.22 12.31 5.25
C LEU A 45 3.02 12.57 6.16
N GLY A 46 2.37 13.73 6.02
CA GLY A 46 1.17 14.07 6.79
C GLY A 46 -0.05 13.19 6.46
N ASN A 47 -0.03 12.51 5.31
CA ASN A 47 -1.12 11.65 4.84
C ASN A 47 -0.74 10.17 4.76
N VAL A 48 0.44 9.78 5.26
CA VAL A 48 0.97 8.41 5.15
C VAL A 48 0.01 7.36 5.70
N LEU A 49 -0.64 7.64 6.83
CA LEU A 49 -1.62 6.74 7.44
C LEU A 49 -2.86 6.55 6.56
N TRP A 50 -3.34 7.61 5.92
CA TRP A 50 -4.48 7.52 5.00
C TRP A 50 -4.15 6.70 3.76
N PHE A 51 -2.95 6.87 3.20
CA PHE A 51 -2.45 6.05 2.10
C PHE A 51 -2.34 4.58 2.53
N PHE A 52 -1.70 4.31 3.67
CA PHE A 52 -1.50 2.95 4.18
C PHE A 52 -2.84 2.23 4.44
N LEU A 53 -3.77 2.87 5.16
CA LEU A 53 -5.07 2.29 5.47
C LEU A 53 -5.88 2.02 4.21
N SER A 54 -5.89 2.96 3.26
CA SER A 54 -6.60 2.78 2.00
C SER A 54 -6.02 1.64 1.18
N MET A 55 -4.69 1.57 1.05
CA MET A 55 -4.04 0.43 0.38
C MET A 55 -4.46 -0.89 1.00
N PHE A 56 -4.47 -1.00 2.32
CA PHE A 56 -4.85 -2.22 3.03
C PHE A 56 -6.32 -2.59 2.78
N VAL A 57 -7.24 -1.64 2.89
CA VAL A 57 -8.68 -1.88 2.66
C VAL A 57 -8.95 -2.26 1.21
N PHE A 58 -8.45 -1.52 0.23
CA PHE A 58 -8.75 -1.78 -1.17
C PHE A 58 -8.03 -3.00 -1.73
N SER A 59 -6.81 -3.29 -1.28
CA SER A 59 -6.12 -4.54 -1.64
C SER A 59 -6.92 -5.75 -1.17
N ARG A 60 -7.55 -5.66 0.01
CA ARG A 60 -8.42 -6.72 0.51
C ARG A 60 -9.73 -6.82 -0.26
N LEU A 61 -10.39 -5.68 -0.50
CA LEU A 61 -11.63 -5.63 -1.29
C LEU A 61 -11.44 -6.28 -2.66
N PHE A 62 -10.39 -5.91 -3.39
CA PHE A 62 -10.13 -6.42 -4.73
C PHE A 62 -9.78 -7.90 -4.72
N TYR A 63 -9.09 -8.38 -3.69
CA TYR A 63 -8.82 -9.81 -3.53
C TYR A 63 -10.12 -10.61 -3.38
N ILE A 64 -11.03 -10.15 -2.52
CA ILE A 64 -12.33 -10.80 -2.29
C ILE A 64 -13.20 -10.77 -3.55
N ILE A 65 -13.16 -9.66 -4.30
CA ILE A 65 -13.86 -9.57 -5.59
C ILE A 65 -13.28 -10.56 -6.60
N ALA A 66 -11.96 -10.71 -6.64
CA ALA A 66 -11.29 -11.65 -7.54
C ALA A 66 -11.60 -13.11 -7.18
N GLU A 67 -11.64 -13.44 -5.89
CA GLU A 67 -11.95 -14.79 -5.38
C GLU A 67 -13.39 -14.93 -4.89
N TRP A 68 -14.32 -14.27 -5.57
CA TRP A 68 -15.73 -14.17 -5.14
C TRP A 68 -16.38 -15.52 -4.80
N ARG A 69 -16.02 -16.59 -5.53
CA ARG A 69 -16.58 -17.94 -5.33
C ARG A 69 -16.29 -18.49 -3.93
N ASP A 70 -15.10 -18.23 -3.41
CA ASP A 70 -14.65 -18.76 -2.11
C ASP A 70 -15.13 -17.87 -0.96
N PHE A 71 -15.46 -16.61 -1.27
CA PHE A 71 -15.81 -15.57 -0.32
C PHE A 71 -17.27 -15.11 -0.39
N GLN A 72 -18.13 -15.75 -1.16
CA GLN A 72 -19.56 -15.40 -1.30
C GLN A 72 -20.32 -15.38 0.05
N PHE A 73 -19.87 -16.17 1.04
CA PHE A 73 -20.44 -16.23 2.38
C PHE A 73 -19.67 -15.40 3.42
N LEU A 74 -18.75 -14.52 3.02
CA LEU A 74 -18.00 -13.69 3.98
C LEU A 74 -18.92 -12.83 4.85
N TRP A 75 -19.95 -12.26 4.23
CA TRP A 75 -20.88 -11.36 4.91
C TRP A 75 -21.70 -12.07 5.99
N SER A 76 -21.97 -13.37 5.84
CA SER A 76 -22.63 -14.16 6.89
C SER A 76 -21.68 -14.57 8.02
N GLN A 77 -20.37 -14.52 7.79
CA GLN A 77 -19.33 -14.85 8.78
C GLN A 77 -18.80 -13.62 9.54
N GLY A 78 -19.27 -12.42 9.21
CA GLY A 78 -19.01 -11.17 9.93
C GLY A 78 -17.86 -10.32 9.36
N VAL A 79 -18.00 -9.00 9.53
CA VAL A 79 -17.07 -7.98 9.00
C VAL A 79 -15.66 -8.12 9.58
N LEU A 80 -15.49 -8.70 10.78
CA LEU A 80 -14.16 -8.92 11.35
C LEU A 80 -13.33 -9.91 10.53
N LYS A 81 -13.96 -10.91 9.90
CA LYS A 81 -13.28 -11.86 9.01
C LYS A 81 -12.83 -11.23 7.69
N PHE A 82 -13.40 -10.09 7.32
CA PHE A 82 -12.93 -9.29 6.19
C PHE A 82 -11.53 -8.72 6.46
N LEU A 83 -11.29 -8.24 7.69
CA LEU A 83 -10.05 -7.56 8.10
C LEU A 83 -8.98 -8.49 8.71
N LEU A 84 -9.41 -9.52 9.44
CA LEU A 84 -8.54 -10.38 10.26
C LEU A 84 -8.58 -11.83 9.75
N MET A 85 -7.86 -12.12 8.66
CA MET A 85 -7.59 -13.50 8.23
C MET A 85 -6.11 -13.83 8.39
N SER A 86 -5.84 -15.10 8.71
CA SER A 86 -4.49 -15.67 8.86
C SER A 86 -3.72 -15.72 7.54
N ASP A 87 -4.44 -15.72 6.42
CA ASP A 87 -3.87 -15.89 5.10
C ASP A 87 -3.58 -14.52 4.48
N TYR A 88 -2.31 -14.28 4.15
CA TYR A 88 -1.78 -13.01 3.63
C TYR A 88 -2.22 -12.73 2.19
N ASN A 89 -3.51 -12.51 2.02
CA ASN A 89 -4.17 -12.50 0.73
C ASN A 89 -4.66 -11.09 0.38
N PHE A 90 -3.80 -10.34 -0.31
CA PHE A 90 -4.02 -8.96 -0.71
C PHE A 90 -3.77 -8.79 -2.21
N SER A 91 -4.66 -8.05 -2.88
CA SER A 91 -4.48 -7.68 -4.28
C SER A 91 -3.59 -6.45 -4.41
N LEU A 92 -2.48 -6.59 -5.13
CA LEU A 92 -1.63 -5.46 -5.50
C LEU A 92 -2.42 -4.37 -6.22
N MET A 93 -3.23 -4.76 -7.19
CA MET A 93 -4.02 -3.83 -8.00
C MET A 93 -5.01 -3.05 -7.12
N GLY A 94 -5.63 -3.72 -6.15
CA GLY A 94 -6.47 -3.05 -5.16
C GLY A 94 -5.68 -2.07 -4.29
N GLY A 95 -4.46 -2.43 -3.86
CA GLY A 95 -3.60 -1.54 -3.09
C GLY A 95 -3.25 -0.27 -3.87
N VAL A 96 -2.79 -0.41 -5.11
CA VAL A 96 -2.46 0.72 -6.01
C VAL A 96 -3.70 1.59 -6.25
N PHE A 97 -4.86 0.97 -6.49
CA PHE A 97 -6.12 1.68 -6.67
C PHE A 97 -6.50 2.49 -5.42
N GLY A 98 -6.43 1.88 -4.23
CA GLY A 98 -6.72 2.56 -2.97
C GLY A 98 -5.78 3.75 -2.70
N PHE A 99 -4.50 3.60 -3.02
CA PHE A 99 -3.54 4.70 -2.96
C PHE A 99 -3.94 5.86 -3.89
N MET A 100 -4.27 5.55 -5.15
CA MET A 100 -4.70 6.55 -6.13
C MET A 100 -5.96 7.28 -5.71
N VAL A 101 -6.95 6.59 -5.15
CA VAL A 101 -8.20 7.21 -4.66
C VAL A 101 -7.89 8.26 -3.59
N VAL A 102 -7.08 7.93 -2.59
CA VAL A 102 -6.69 8.89 -1.54
C VAL A 102 -5.86 10.03 -2.11
N LEU A 103 -4.95 9.74 -3.04
CA LEU A 103 -4.13 10.76 -3.68
C LEU A 103 -4.99 11.80 -4.39
N LEU A 104 -5.90 11.37 -5.26
CA LEU A 104 -6.77 12.26 -6.02
C LEU A 104 -7.71 13.04 -5.10
N PHE A 105 -8.25 12.40 -4.07
CA PHE A 105 -9.09 13.05 -3.07
C PHE A 105 -8.33 14.17 -2.34
N GLN A 106 -7.12 13.88 -1.86
CA GLN A 106 -6.30 14.85 -1.12
C GLN A 106 -5.81 15.99 -2.04
N LEU A 107 -5.33 15.68 -3.26
CA LEU A 107 -4.92 16.71 -4.21
C LEU A 107 -6.08 17.67 -4.55
N LYS A 108 -7.29 17.15 -4.71
CA LYS A 108 -8.50 17.97 -4.92
C LYS A 108 -8.83 18.81 -3.68
N ARG A 109 -8.75 18.23 -2.47
CA ARG A 109 -8.98 18.94 -1.21
C ARG A 109 -8.01 20.12 -1.00
N PHE A 110 -6.75 19.96 -1.40
CA PHE A 110 -5.72 21.00 -1.26
C PHE A 110 -5.54 21.87 -2.51
N MET A 111 -6.36 21.69 -3.56
CA MET A 111 -6.27 22.46 -4.83
C MET A 111 -4.87 22.39 -5.49
N ILE A 112 -4.21 21.24 -5.38
CA ILE A 112 -2.84 21.04 -5.87
C ILE A 112 -2.86 20.47 -7.29
N SER A 113 -2.00 20.99 -8.18
CA SER A 113 -1.82 20.42 -9.51
C SER A 113 -1.22 19.01 -9.43
N SER A 114 -1.91 18.02 -10.00
CA SER A 114 -1.59 16.60 -9.80
C SER A 114 -0.36 16.09 -10.56
N ARG A 115 0.04 16.72 -11.66
CA ARG A 115 1.07 16.19 -12.59
C ARG A 115 2.39 15.85 -11.91
N LYS A 116 3.04 16.84 -11.28
CA LYS A 116 4.34 16.65 -10.61
C LYS A 116 4.28 15.63 -9.46
N TYR A 117 3.15 15.56 -8.76
CA TYR A 117 2.93 14.61 -7.68
C TYR A 117 2.82 13.18 -8.20
N ILE A 118 2.07 12.97 -9.28
CA ILE A 118 1.94 11.67 -9.95
C ILE A 118 3.30 11.23 -10.51
N ASP A 119 4.04 12.12 -11.17
CA ASP A 119 5.37 11.82 -11.70
C ASP A 119 6.34 11.36 -10.59
N ALA A 120 6.35 12.05 -9.45
CA ALA A 120 7.16 11.67 -8.29
C ALA A 120 6.77 10.28 -7.75
N ILE A 121 5.46 10.02 -7.64
CA ILE A 121 4.92 8.75 -7.11
C ILE A 121 5.29 7.59 -8.02
N VAL A 122 5.13 7.71 -9.33
CA VAL A 122 5.44 6.64 -10.28
C VAL A 122 6.93 6.28 -10.20
N LEU A 123 7.81 7.27 -10.18
CA LEU A 123 9.25 7.04 -10.05
C LEU A 123 9.63 6.43 -8.69
N ALA A 124 9.02 6.90 -7.60
CA ALA A 124 9.24 6.34 -6.27
C ALA A 124 8.75 4.88 -6.18
N PHE A 125 7.61 4.58 -6.81
CA PHE A 125 7.05 3.24 -6.87
C PHE A 125 7.97 2.27 -7.61
N LEU A 126 8.46 2.67 -8.80
CA LEU A 126 9.42 1.87 -9.58
C LEU A 126 10.74 1.63 -8.82
N PHE A 127 11.20 2.61 -8.06
CA PHE A 127 12.39 2.46 -7.21
C PHE A 127 12.16 1.43 -6.10
N ALA A 128 11.03 1.52 -5.40
CA ALA A 128 10.68 0.64 -4.30
C ALA A 128 10.33 -0.79 -4.75
N SER A 129 9.81 -0.95 -5.96
CA SER A 129 9.39 -2.26 -6.50
C SER A 129 10.55 -3.22 -6.71
N ILE A 130 11.80 -2.74 -6.82
CA ILE A 130 12.98 -3.59 -6.99
C ILE A 130 13.20 -4.56 -5.81
N ILE A 131 12.71 -4.20 -4.61
CA ILE A 131 12.85 -5.02 -3.39
C ILE A 131 11.56 -5.75 -3.04
N GLY A 132 10.41 -5.14 -3.33
CA GLY A 132 9.09 -5.68 -2.99
C GLY A 132 8.57 -6.74 -3.95
N PHE A 133 9.21 -6.90 -5.12
CA PHE A 133 8.85 -7.83 -6.19
C PHE A 133 10.09 -8.57 -6.69
#